data_AF-A0A560B021-F1
#
_entry.id   AF-A0A560B021-F1
#
_cell.length_a   1.000
_cell.length_b   1.000
_cell.length_c   1.000
_cell.angle_alpha   90.00
_cell.angle_beta   90.00
_cell.angle_gamma   90.00
#
_symmetry.space_group_name_H-M   'P 1'
#
loop_
_entity.id
_entity.type
_entity.pdbx_description
1 polymer ?
#
loop_
_entity_poly.entity_id
_entity_poly.type
_entity_poly.pdbx_seq_one_letter_code
_entity_poly.pdbx_strand_id
1 'polypeptide(L)'
;MHGWGERGQRTGAVRRGDRVLGGAMTRLRIRIDFDTGGSVGPGKIMLLERIRETGSISAAARTLGMSYRRAWLLVDDLNRIFAEPVVSAAVGGKHGGGTALTAFGERVIEHYRAVERDAFAAATPRLEALEGMLNADYGAGTNPADDGSFSGDPTLKPGCKPA
;
A
#
# COMPACT_ATOMS: atom_id res chain seq x y z
N MET A 1 45.35 -6.71 -62.27
CA MET A 1 45.75 -6.27 -60.92
C MET A 1 44.71 -5.27 -60.41
N HIS A 2 43.66 -5.73 -59.74
CA HIS A 2 42.75 -4.85 -59.00
C HIS A 2 42.42 -5.54 -57.67
N GLY A 3 42.70 -4.82 -56.58
CA GLY A 3 42.77 -5.31 -55.22
C GLY A 3 41.43 -5.78 -54.65
N TRP A 4 41.50 -6.86 -53.89
CA TRP A 4 40.43 -7.35 -53.05
C TRP A 4 40.30 -6.44 -51.83
N GLY A 5 39.18 -5.72 -51.76
CA GLY A 5 38.76 -4.95 -50.59
C GLY A 5 38.40 -5.84 -49.42
N GLU A 6 38.97 -5.50 -48.28
CA GLU A 6 38.88 -6.19 -46.98
C GLU A 6 37.44 -6.43 -46.53
N ARG A 7 37.13 -7.71 -46.25
CA ARG A 7 35.94 -8.09 -45.48
C ARG A 7 36.13 -7.64 -44.03
N GLY A 8 35.67 -6.43 -43.73
CA GLY A 8 35.50 -5.92 -42.38
C GLY A 8 34.43 -6.70 -41.64
N GLN A 9 34.88 -7.58 -40.75
CA GLN A 9 34.10 -8.15 -39.68
C GLN A 9 33.64 -7.02 -38.75
N ARG A 10 32.33 -6.74 -38.65
CA ARG A 10 31.74 -6.01 -37.52
C ARG A 10 30.39 -6.59 -37.14
N THR A 11 30.46 -7.49 -36.16
CA THR A 11 29.56 -7.59 -34.99
C THR A 11 28.06 -7.46 -35.26
N GLY A 12 27.40 -8.61 -35.32
CA GLY A 12 25.98 -8.71 -35.02
C GLY A 12 25.70 -8.09 -33.65
N ALA A 13 24.92 -7.01 -33.63
CA ALA A 13 24.39 -6.45 -32.41
C ALA A 13 23.52 -7.53 -31.74
N VAL A 14 24.03 -8.03 -30.61
CA VAL A 14 23.31 -8.91 -29.69
C VAL A 14 21.92 -8.31 -29.46
N ARG A 15 20.89 -9.06 -29.82
CA ARG A 15 19.52 -8.79 -29.40
C ARG A 15 19.55 -8.75 -27.87
N ARG A 16 19.37 -7.55 -27.31
CA ARG A 16 19.21 -7.30 -25.89
C ARG A 16 17.89 -7.96 -25.48
N GLY A 17 17.95 -9.28 -25.29
CA GLY A 17 16.84 -10.07 -24.81
C GLY A 17 16.34 -9.50 -23.50
N ASP A 18 15.03 -9.33 -23.43
CA ASP A 18 14.20 -10.00 -22.42
C ASP A 18 14.87 -10.10 -21.05
N ARG A 19 15.26 -8.95 -20.49
CA ARG A 19 15.28 -8.86 -19.03
C ARG A 19 13.83 -8.83 -18.60
N VAL A 20 13.37 -9.96 -18.12
CA VAL A 20 12.30 -9.99 -17.11
C VAL A 20 12.70 -8.97 -16.05
N LEU A 21 12.00 -7.84 -16.04
CA LEU A 21 12.23 -6.76 -15.08
C LEU A 21 11.83 -7.27 -13.69
N GLY A 22 12.80 -7.87 -12.99
CA GLY A 22 12.84 -7.83 -11.53
C GLY A 22 13.21 -6.41 -11.06
N GLY A 23 12.51 -5.40 -11.59
CA GLY A 23 12.68 -4.01 -11.24
C GLY A 23 12.05 -3.74 -9.88
N ALA A 24 12.68 -2.90 -9.07
CA ALA A 24 12.07 -2.35 -7.89
C ALA A 24 10.67 -1.82 -8.28
N MET A 25 9.61 -2.47 -7.81
CA MET A 25 8.27 -2.05 -8.18
C MET A 25 7.97 -0.73 -7.48
N THR A 26 7.91 0.37 -8.23
CA THR A 26 7.47 1.64 -7.67
C THR A 26 6.08 1.48 -7.09
N ARG A 27 5.98 1.72 -5.78
CA ARG A 27 4.76 1.52 -5.02
C ARG A 27 4.09 2.86 -4.73
N LEU A 28 2.93 3.08 -5.35
CA LEU A 28 2.05 4.18 -4.99
C LEU A 28 1.22 3.79 -3.75
N ARG A 29 1.23 4.65 -2.72
CA ARG A 29 0.39 4.51 -1.52
C ARG A 29 -0.48 5.75 -1.39
N ILE A 30 -1.79 5.57 -1.20
CA ILE A 30 -2.74 6.69 -1.13
C ILE A 30 -3.37 6.78 0.26
N ARG A 31 -3.33 7.97 0.82
CA ARG A 31 -4.09 8.33 2.03
C ARG A 31 -5.07 9.43 1.66
N ILE A 32 -6.31 9.28 2.11
CA ILE A 32 -7.41 10.22 1.94
C ILE A 32 -7.67 10.83 3.32
N ASP A 33 -7.44 12.12 3.46
CA ASP A 33 -7.79 12.87 4.66
C ASP A 33 -9.10 13.62 4.41
N PHE A 34 -9.99 13.61 5.40
CA PHE A 34 -11.29 14.27 5.36
C PHE A 34 -11.28 15.51 6.25
N ASP A 35 -12.01 16.55 5.86
CA ASP A 35 -12.09 17.82 6.60
C ASP A 35 -12.66 17.64 8.02
N THR A 36 -13.34 16.52 8.28
CA THR A 36 -13.82 16.12 9.61
C THR A 36 -12.68 15.71 10.57
N GLY A 37 -11.42 15.71 10.12
CA GLY A 37 -10.24 15.25 10.86
C GLY A 37 -10.00 13.74 10.73
N GLY A 38 -10.88 13.02 10.05
CA GLY A 38 -10.75 11.60 9.75
C GLY A 38 -9.75 11.32 8.62
N SER A 39 -9.26 10.08 8.56
CA SER A 39 -8.45 9.62 7.44
C SER A 39 -8.72 8.17 7.06
N VAL A 40 -8.56 7.83 5.79
CA VAL A 40 -8.57 6.46 5.29
C VAL A 40 -7.31 6.23 4.48
N GLY A 41 -6.60 5.16 4.82
CA GLY A 41 -5.35 4.79 4.16
C GLY A 41 -5.18 3.27 4.12
N PRO A 42 -4.06 2.79 3.58
CA PRO A 42 -3.90 1.37 3.25
C PRO A 42 -3.99 0.50 4.49
N GLY A 43 -3.47 0.95 5.65
CA GLY A 43 -3.55 0.18 6.89
C GLY A 43 -4.97 -0.03 7.43
N LYS A 44 -5.84 0.98 7.32
CA LYS A 44 -7.25 0.88 7.74
C LYS A 44 -8.02 -0.06 6.80
N ILE A 45 -7.79 0.05 5.50
CA ILE A 45 -8.44 -0.79 4.50
C ILE A 45 -7.98 -2.25 4.60
N MET A 46 -6.67 -2.49 4.76
CA MET A 46 -6.15 -3.83 5.02
C MET A 46 -6.77 -4.46 6.27
N LEU A 47 -6.98 -3.69 7.33
CA LEU A 47 -7.66 -4.19 8.53
C LEU A 47 -9.09 -4.63 8.23
N LEU A 48 -9.86 -3.83 7.49
CA LEU A 48 -11.23 -4.18 7.11
C LEU A 48 -11.29 -5.43 6.23
N GLU A 49 -10.39 -5.55 5.25
CA GLU A 49 -10.28 -6.74 4.40
C GLU A 49 -9.96 -7.99 5.22
N ARG A 50 -9.06 -7.89 6.22
CA ARG A 50 -8.77 -9.00 7.13
C ARG A 50 -9.94 -9.33 8.05
N ILE A 51 -10.71 -8.33 8.50
CA ILE A 51 -11.93 -8.57 9.26
C ILE A 51 -12.97 -9.30 8.41
N ARG A 52 -13.13 -8.94 7.14
CA ARG A 52 -13.98 -9.65 6.18
C ARG A 52 -13.57 -11.12 6.03
N GLU A 53 -12.28 -11.40 5.89
CA GLU A 53 -11.77 -12.76 5.75
C GLU A 53 -11.91 -13.61 7.02
N THR A 54 -11.71 -12.99 8.19
CA THR A 54 -11.57 -13.73 9.47
C THR A 54 -12.79 -13.69 10.37
N GLY A 55 -13.72 -12.75 10.16
CA GLY A 55 -14.87 -12.52 11.04
C GLY A 55 -14.50 -12.08 12.47
N SER A 56 -13.28 -11.58 12.69
CA SER A 56 -12.81 -11.19 14.01
C SER A 56 -11.71 -10.13 13.96
N ILE A 57 -11.88 -9.08 14.78
CA ILE A 57 -10.84 -8.03 14.95
C ILE A 57 -9.55 -8.63 15.51
N SER A 58 -9.63 -9.60 16.43
CA SER A 58 -8.44 -10.18 17.06
C SER A 58 -7.69 -11.13 16.12
N ALA A 59 -8.38 -11.81 15.21
CA ALA A 59 -7.74 -12.58 14.15
C ALA A 59 -7.07 -11.65 13.13
N ALA A 60 -7.79 -10.63 12.66
CA ALA A 60 -7.25 -9.62 11.73
C ALA A 60 -6.01 -8.90 12.29
N ALA A 61 -6.04 -8.50 13.57
CA ALA A 61 -4.92 -7.87 14.24
C ALA A 61 -3.66 -8.76 14.26
N ARG A 62 -3.84 -10.07 14.55
CA ARG A 62 -2.74 -11.05 14.54
C ARG A 62 -2.15 -11.23 13.14
N THR A 63 -2.99 -11.31 12.11
CA THR A 63 -2.53 -11.42 10.71
C THR A 63 -1.73 -10.19 10.28
N LEU A 64 -2.06 -9.01 10.80
CA LEU A 64 -1.37 -7.75 10.50
C LEU A 64 -0.23 -7.42 11.48
N GLY A 65 0.13 -8.33 12.39
CA GLY A 65 1.23 -8.12 13.34
C GLY A 65 1.00 -6.95 14.31
N MET A 66 -0.25 -6.57 14.58
CA MET A 66 -0.59 -5.45 15.47
C MET A 66 -1.34 -5.91 16.73
N SER A 67 -1.30 -5.08 17.78
CA SER A 67 -2.06 -5.36 19.00
C SER A 67 -3.56 -5.23 18.76
N TYR A 68 -4.35 -6.04 19.47
CA TYR A 68 -5.81 -5.95 19.42
C TYR A 68 -6.31 -4.54 19.71
N ARG A 69 -5.72 -3.86 20.71
CA ARG A 69 -6.06 -2.47 21.06
C ARG A 69 -5.85 -1.52 19.87
N ARG A 70 -4.76 -1.67 19.12
CA ARG A 70 -4.51 -0.85 17.92
C ARG A 70 -5.55 -1.11 16.85
N ALA A 71 -5.87 -2.38 16.57
CA ALA A 71 -6.91 -2.72 15.61
C ALA A 71 -8.29 -2.16 16.02
N TRP A 72 -8.64 -2.28 17.29
CA TRP A 72 -9.89 -1.73 17.82
C TRP A 72 -9.97 -0.20 17.66
N LEU A 73 -8.90 0.53 17.97
CA LEU A 73 -8.86 1.98 17.77
C LEU A 73 -9.05 2.39 16.30
N LEU A 74 -8.47 1.63 15.37
CA LEU A 74 -8.65 1.88 13.92
C LEU A 74 -10.09 1.62 13.47
N VAL A 75 -10.74 0.58 14.00
CA VAL A 75 -12.15 0.27 13.72
C VAL A 75 -13.08 1.32 14.35
N ASP A 76 -12.82 1.73 15.59
CA ASP A 76 -13.58 2.79 16.27
C ASP A 76 -13.50 4.10 15.50
N ASP A 77 -12.29 4.49 15.08
CA ASP A 77 -12.08 5.68 14.24
C ASP A 77 -12.87 5.59 12.92
N LEU A 78 -12.82 4.45 12.22
CA LEU A 78 -13.60 4.25 11.00
C LEU A 78 -15.11 4.36 11.22
N ASN A 79 -15.63 3.77 12.31
CA ASN A 79 -17.04 3.86 12.66
C ASN A 79 -17.49 5.29 13.02
N ARG A 80 -16.56 6.17 13.39
CA ARG A 80 -16.83 7.58 13.73
C ARG A 80 -16.66 8.53 12.55
N ILE A 81 -15.82 8.18 11.58
CA ILE A 81 -15.59 8.99 10.37
C ILE A 81 -16.80 8.94 9.44
N PHE A 82 -17.45 7.78 9.35
CA PHE A 82 -18.58 7.57 8.43
C PHE A 82 -19.93 7.67 9.14
N ALA A 83 -20.97 8.00 8.36
CA ALA A 83 -22.35 8.13 8.86
C ALA A 83 -22.96 6.78 9.29
N GLU A 84 -22.47 5.68 8.72
CA GLU A 84 -22.89 4.31 9.05
C GLU A 84 -21.69 3.54 9.60
N PRO A 85 -21.90 2.59 10.55
CA PRO A 85 -20.84 1.76 11.05
C PRO A 85 -20.26 0.88 9.93
N VAL A 86 -18.95 0.92 9.76
CA VAL A 86 -18.17 0.11 8.84
C VAL A 86 -18.11 -1.34 9.33
N VAL A 87 -18.06 -1.53 10.65
CA VAL A 87 -17.95 -2.83 11.30
C VAL A 87 -19.03 -2.98 12.36
N SER A 88 -19.79 -4.08 12.32
CA SER A 88 -20.76 -4.44 13.35
C SER A 88 -20.14 -5.44 14.34
N ALA A 89 -20.19 -5.09 15.62
CA ALA A 89 -19.83 -6.00 16.70
C ALA A 89 -21.09 -6.76 17.13
N ALA A 90 -21.07 -8.09 17.07
CA ALA A 90 -22.09 -8.87 17.75
C ALA A 90 -21.81 -8.79 19.26
N VAL A 91 -22.74 -8.21 20.02
CA VAL A 91 -22.66 -8.14 21.48
C VAL A 91 -22.80 -9.56 22.05
N GLY A 92 -21.67 -10.14 22.47
CA GLY A 92 -21.48 -11.21 23.46
C GLY A 92 -22.49 -12.35 23.62
N GLY A 93 -22.02 -13.59 23.46
CA GLY A 93 -22.59 -14.80 24.04
C GLY A 93 -21.49 -15.80 24.44
N LYS A 94 -21.84 -16.87 25.20
CA LYS A 94 -20.93 -17.91 25.76
C LYS A 94 -19.92 -18.55 24.77
N HIS A 95 -20.06 -18.32 23.46
CA HIS A 95 -19.23 -18.86 22.39
C HIS A 95 -18.49 -17.79 21.55
N GLY A 96 -18.41 -16.55 22.03
CA GLY A 96 -17.62 -15.48 21.39
C GLY A 96 -18.46 -14.58 20.48
N GLY A 97 -18.53 -13.30 20.82
CA GLY A 97 -19.14 -12.28 19.96
C GLY A 97 -18.28 -12.09 18.71
N GLY A 98 -18.82 -12.50 17.56
CA GLY A 98 -18.18 -12.30 16.27
C GLY A 98 -18.16 -10.82 15.88
N THR A 99 -17.25 -10.45 14.99
CA THR A 99 -17.24 -9.12 14.38
C THR A 99 -17.39 -9.27 12.88
N ALA A 100 -18.37 -8.58 12.29
CA ALA A 100 -18.62 -8.65 10.85
C ALA A 100 -18.43 -7.28 10.19
N LEU A 101 -17.91 -7.30 8.97
CA LEU A 101 -17.91 -6.12 8.11
C LEU A 101 -19.35 -5.85 7.66
N THR A 102 -19.79 -4.59 7.71
CA THR A 102 -21.14 -4.23 7.25
C THR A 102 -21.16 -4.08 5.73
N ALA A 103 -22.36 -4.08 5.14
CA ALA A 103 -22.52 -3.76 3.72
C ALA A 103 -22.00 -2.35 3.38
N PHE A 104 -22.09 -1.40 4.32
CA PHE A 104 -21.46 -0.09 4.18
C PHE A 104 -19.94 -0.20 4.16
N GLY A 105 -19.35 -1.00 5.05
CA GLY A 105 -17.91 -1.20 5.10
C GLY A 105 -17.33 -1.82 3.84
N GLU A 106 -18.04 -2.76 3.20
CA GLU A 106 -17.64 -3.30 1.89
C GLU A 106 -17.58 -2.20 0.83
N ARG A 107 -18.61 -1.34 0.75
CA ARG A 107 -18.62 -0.21 -0.19
C ARG A 107 -17.44 0.75 0.04
N VAL A 108 -17.07 0.99 1.29
CA VAL A 108 -15.89 1.83 1.62
C VAL A 108 -14.61 1.21 1.06
N ILE A 109 -14.42 -0.11 1.22
CA ILE A 109 -13.26 -0.82 0.65
C ILE A 109 -13.28 -0.71 -0.88
N GLU A 110 -14.42 -0.96 -1.51
CA GLU A 110 -14.56 -0.90 -2.96
C GLU A 110 -14.21 0.49 -3.53
N HIS A 111 -14.75 1.55 -2.93
CA HIS A 111 -14.44 2.92 -3.34
C HIS A 111 -12.97 3.27 -3.15
N TYR A 112 -12.37 2.88 -2.03
CA TYR A 112 -10.94 3.12 -1.82
C TYR A 112 -10.07 2.38 -2.85
N ARG A 113 -10.37 1.11 -3.11
CA ARG A 113 -9.64 0.32 -4.13
C ARG A 113 -9.85 0.86 -5.54
N ALA A 114 -11.03 1.41 -5.84
CA ALA A 114 -11.26 2.12 -7.11
C ALA A 114 -10.36 3.36 -7.22
N VAL A 115 -10.31 4.20 -6.17
CA VAL A 115 -9.42 5.37 -6.11
C VAL A 115 -7.95 4.97 -6.30
N GLU A 116 -7.48 3.90 -5.65
CA GLU A 116 -6.12 3.40 -5.85
C GLU A 116 -5.83 3.01 -7.29
N ARG A 117 -6.75 2.29 -7.95
CA ARG A 117 -6.60 1.89 -9.36
C ARG A 117 -6.59 3.09 -10.29
N ASP A 118 -7.53 4.01 -10.12
CA ASP A 118 -7.67 5.19 -10.99
C ASP A 118 -6.47 6.12 -10.85
N ALA A 119 -6.02 6.36 -9.61
CA ALA A 119 -4.83 7.16 -9.34
C ALA A 119 -3.56 6.48 -9.86
N PHE A 120 -3.41 5.16 -9.70
CA PHE A 120 -2.26 4.44 -10.25
C PHE A 120 -2.22 4.57 -11.78
N ALA A 121 -3.33 4.32 -12.46
CA ALA A 121 -3.44 4.44 -13.92
C ALA A 121 -3.13 5.86 -14.40
N ALA A 122 -3.65 6.89 -13.73
CA ALA A 122 -3.36 8.28 -14.05
C ALA A 122 -1.91 8.68 -13.75
N ALA A 123 -1.28 8.06 -12.75
CA ALA A 123 0.09 8.33 -12.34
C ALA A 123 1.12 7.55 -13.17
N THR A 124 0.75 6.45 -13.85
CA THR A 124 1.69 5.54 -14.54
C THR A 124 2.75 6.27 -15.38
N PRO A 125 2.41 7.20 -16.30
CA PRO A 125 3.43 7.86 -17.13
C PRO A 125 4.43 8.69 -16.30
N ARG A 126 3.97 9.26 -15.18
CA ARG A 126 4.83 10.02 -14.26
C ARG A 126 5.69 9.10 -13.41
N LEU A 127 5.15 7.97 -12.97
CA LEU A 127 5.90 6.97 -12.21
C LEU A 127 7.04 6.38 -13.05
N GLU A 128 6.78 6.03 -14.31
CA GLU A 128 7.81 5.56 -15.25
C GLU A 128 8.88 6.63 -15.52
N ALA A 129 8.48 7.89 -15.66
CA ALA A 129 9.44 8.99 -15.81
C ALA A 129 10.33 9.15 -14.56
N LEU A 130 9.77 9.04 -13.35
CA LEU A 130 10.54 9.09 -12.10
C LEU A 130 11.47 7.88 -11.97
N GLU A 131 11.02 6.68 -12.34
CA GLU A 131 11.87 5.48 -12.37
C GLU A 131 13.06 5.66 -13.30
N GLY A 132 12.85 6.26 -14.48
CA GLY A 132 13.92 6.58 -15.42
C GLY A 132 14.93 7.61 -14.92
N MET A 133 14.58 8.39 -13.88
CA MET A 133 15.46 9.37 -13.24
C MET A 133 16.19 8.81 -12.00
N LEU A 134 15.91 7.57 -11.58
CA LEU A 134 16.56 6.98 -10.41
C LEU A 134 18.06 6.84 -10.66
N ASN A 135 18.85 7.19 -9.64
CA ASN A 135 20.27 6.92 -9.64
C ASN A 135 20.50 5.39 -9.52
N ALA A 136 21.12 4.79 -10.54
CA ALA A 136 21.42 3.36 -10.57
C ALA A 136 22.33 2.90 -9.42
N ASP A 137 23.08 3.82 -8.82
CA ASP A 137 23.96 3.54 -7.67
C ASP A 137 23.21 3.66 -6.31
N TYR A 138 21.97 4.17 -6.30
CA TYR A 138 21.15 4.29 -5.10
C TYR A 138 20.41 2.97 -4.84
N GLY A 139 20.88 2.18 -3.88
CA GLY A 139 20.18 0.96 -3.44
C GLY A 139 20.99 -0.34 -3.41
N ALA A 140 22.32 -0.29 -3.49
CA ALA A 140 23.17 -1.47 -3.24
C ALA A 140 23.08 -2.05 -1.80
N GLY A 141 22.08 -1.63 -0.99
CA GLY A 141 21.94 -2.08 0.40
C GLY A 141 20.56 -1.86 1.06
N THR A 142 19.44 -1.73 0.33
CA THR A 142 18.13 -1.55 0.98
C THR A 142 17.44 -2.87 1.30
N ASN A 143 17.13 -3.04 2.59
CA ASN A 143 16.50 -4.19 3.21
C ASN A 143 15.06 -4.39 2.68
N PRO A 144 14.67 -5.60 2.24
CA PRO A 144 13.31 -5.90 1.76
C PRO A 144 12.20 -5.84 2.83
N ALA A 145 12.53 -5.52 4.09
CA ALA A 145 11.62 -5.54 5.22
C ALA A 145 10.82 -4.23 5.47
N ASP A 146 10.93 -3.21 4.61
CA ASP A 146 10.01 -2.06 4.70
C ASP A 146 8.62 -2.45 4.17
N ASP A 147 7.81 -3.03 5.06
CA ASP A 147 6.41 -3.36 4.81
C ASP A 147 5.53 -2.11 4.59
N GLY A 148 6.09 -0.90 4.79
CA GLY A 148 5.39 0.37 4.63
C GLY A 148 4.39 0.68 5.70
N SER A 149 4.45 -0.01 6.85
CA SER A 149 3.65 0.38 7.99
C SER A 149 4.20 1.69 8.55
N PHE A 150 3.41 2.77 8.48
CA PHE A 150 3.70 4.09 9.12
C PHE A 150 3.80 4.02 10.65
N SER A 151 3.83 2.81 11.23
CA SER A 151 4.00 2.53 12.65
C SER A 151 5.28 3.10 13.24
N GLY A 152 6.30 3.38 12.42
CA GLY A 152 7.64 3.74 12.84
C GLY A 152 8.22 5.00 12.20
N ASP A 153 7.41 5.89 11.63
CA ASP A 153 7.89 7.15 11.04
C ASP A 153 8.41 8.12 12.14
N PRO A 154 9.73 8.38 12.23
CA PRO A 154 10.30 9.25 13.26
C PRO A 154 10.03 10.75 13.01
N THR A 155 9.39 11.13 11.90
CA THR A 155 9.11 12.53 11.57
C THR A 155 7.80 13.06 12.18
N LEU A 156 7.00 12.21 12.84
CA LEU A 156 5.84 12.64 13.62
C LEU A 156 6.25 13.06 15.05
N LYS A 157 6.89 14.23 15.18
CA LYS A 157 7.02 14.90 16.49
C LYS A 157 5.81 15.81 16.74
N PRO A 158 4.97 15.57 17.77
CA PRO A 158 4.07 16.60 18.28
C PRO A 158 4.86 17.57 19.16
N GLY A 159 4.73 18.88 18.88
CA GLY A 159 5.16 19.94 19.80
C GLY A 159 6.45 20.65 19.41
N CYS A 160 6.37 21.51 18.39
CA CYS A 160 7.28 22.65 18.30
C CYS A 160 6.78 23.71 19.29
N LYS A 161 7.50 23.97 20.38
CA LYS A 161 7.31 25.21 21.16
C LYS A 161 8.12 26.32 20.47
N PRO A 162 7.54 27.49 20.18
CA PRO A 162 8.34 28.64 19.75
C PRO A 162 9.18 29.17 20.92
N ALA A 163 10.34 29.73 20.56
CA ALA A 163 11.34 30.34 21.43
C ALA A 163 10.86 31.65 22.07
#